data_AF-A0A160TWL5-F1
#
_entry.id   AF-A0A160TWL5-F1
#
_cell.length_a   1.000
_cell.length_b   1.000
_cell.length_c   1.000
_cell.angle_alpha   90.00
_cell.angle_beta   90.00
_cell.angle_gamma   90.00
#
_symmetry.space_group_name_H-M   'P 1'
#
loop_
_entity.id
_entity.type
_entity.pdbx_description
1 polymer ?
#
loop_
_entity_poly.entity_id
_entity_poly.type
_entity_poly.pdbx_seq_one_letter_code
_entity_poly.pdbx_strand_id
1 'polypeptide(L)'
;MTGSDPYSKIYEDLIGFVPPKIQHRIRLGLETDPELLEVVENVREKAMYPDCFDVKTAQMILFAVLISHVSPASEFHARGAVRAGATKEELHAVAGLAFLFRGLPAFNLAAEVINKIFDE
;
A
#
# COMPACT_ATOMS: atom_id res chain seq x y z
N MET A 1 -25.87 -6.45 1.85
CA MET A 1 -25.50 -5.15 1.24
C MET A 1 -24.77 -5.47 -0.05
N THR A 2 -25.36 -5.15 -1.21
CA THR A 2 -24.91 -5.64 -2.52
C THR A 2 -24.17 -4.58 -3.34
N GLY A 3 -23.45 -3.68 -2.69
CA GLY A 3 -22.49 -2.77 -3.30
C GLY A 3 -21.28 -2.60 -2.36
N SER A 4 -20.07 -2.47 -2.93
CA SER A 4 -18.87 -2.14 -2.16
C SER A 4 -19.07 -0.76 -1.54
N ASP A 5 -18.87 -0.62 -0.23
CA ASP A 5 -18.95 0.68 0.44
C ASP A 5 -17.88 1.63 -0.14
N PRO A 6 -18.07 2.96 -0.05
CA PRO A 6 -17.16 3.91 -0.69
C PRO A 6 -15.71 3.74 -0.22
N TYR A 7 -15.46 3.31 1.01
CA TYR A 7 -14.12 3.10 1.54
C TYR A 7 -13.46 1.87 0.93
N SER A 8 -14.20 0.76 0.81
CA SER A 8 -13.74 -0.46 0.13
C SER A 8 -13.39 -0.23 -1.34
N LYS A 9 -14.21 0.55 -2.05
CA LYS A 9 -14.00 0.87 -3.48
C LYS A 9 -12.62 1.51 -3.76
N ILE A 10 -12.12 2.37 -2.86
CA ILE A 10 -10.81 3.01 -3.00
C ILE A 10 -9.69 1.97 -3.10
N TYR A 11 -9.77 0.88 -2.32
CA TYR A 11 -8.76 -0.18 -2.33
C TYR A 11 -8.90 -1.08 -3.56
N GLU A 12 -10.13 -1.39 -3.96
CA GLU A 12 -10.40 -2.14 -5.18
C GLU A 12 -9.83 -1.42 -6.42
N ASP A 13 -10.06 -0.12 -6.53
CA ASP A 13 -9.57 0.69 -7.64
C ASP A 13 -8.02 0.76 -7.62
N LEU A 14 -7.41 0.95 -6.43
CA LEU A 14 -5.96 1.07 -6.28
C LEU A 14 -5.20 -0.24 -6.50
N ILE A 15 -5.60 -1.35 -5.86
CA ILE A 15 -4.83 -2.61 -5.85
C ILE A 15 -5.62 -3.84 -6.34
N GLY A 16 -6.88 -3.69 -6.72
CA GLY A 16 -7.72 -4.77 -7.27
C GLY A 16 -8.54 -5.55 -6.24
N PHE A 17 -8.31 -5.34 -4.93
CA PHE A 17 -9.05 -5.97 -3.85
C PHE A 17 -8.93 -5.17 -2.55
N VAL A 18 -9.82 -5.42 -1.59
CA VAL A 18 -9.70 -4.84 -0.24
C VAL A 18 -8.90 -5.79 0.66
N PRO A 19 -7.76 -5.37 1.25
CA PRO A 19 -7.00 -6.23 2.14
C PRO A 19 -7.79 -6.66 3.39
N PRO A 20 -7.61 -7.88 3.93
CA PRO A 20 -8.40 -8.35 5.08
C PRO A 20 -8.35 -7.43 6.31
N LYS A 21 -7.17 -6.89 6.64
CA LYS A 21 -7.01 -5.93 7.75
C LYS A 21 -7.82 -4.65 7.53
N ILE A 22 -7.93 -4.20 6.28
CA ILE A 22 -8.70 -3.01 5.91
C ILE A 22 -10.20 -3.30 5.98
N GLN A 23 -10.65 -4.46 5.51
CA GLN A 23 -12.04 -4.90 5.64
C GLN A 23 -12.48 -4.89 7.11
N HIS A 24 -11.63 -5.39 8.03
CA HIS A 24 -11.93 -5.38 9.46
C HIS A 24 -12.05 -3.97 10.03
N ARG A 25 -11.15 -3.05 9.66
CA ARG A 25 -11.20 -1.65 10.10
C ARG A 25 -12.46 -0.94 9.59
N ILE A 26 -12.80 -1.11 8.31
CA ILE A 26 -13.99 -0.50 7.71
C ILE A 26 -15.25 -1.04 8.40
N ARG A 27 -15.39 -2.36 8.51
CA ARG A 27 -16.55 -2.98 9.16
C ARG A 27 -16.74 -2.49 10.60
N LEU A 28 -15.68 -2.53 11.41
CA LEU A 28 -15.76 -2.10 12.79
C LEU A 28 -16.08 -0.60 12.89
N GLY A 29 -15.41 0.24 12.09
CA GLY A 29 -15.66 1.68 12.07
C GLY A 29 -17.11 2.03 11.70
N LEU A 30 -17.66 1.39 10.66
CA LEU A 30 -19.07 1.55 10.28
C LEU A 30 -20.04 1.11 11.38
N GLU A 31 -19.67 0.12 12.19
CA GLU A 31 -20.51 -0.39 13.27
C GLU A 31 -20.43 0.47 14.55
N THR A 32 -19.25 1.01 14.87
CA THR A 32 -19.00 1.63 16.19
C THR A 32 -18.84 3.14 16.17
N ASP A 33 -18.21 3.69 15.14
CA ASP A 33 -17.92 5.14 15.03
C ASP A 33 -17.70 5.55 13.55
N PRO A 34 -18.79 5.73 12.78
CA PRO A 34 -18.69 6.05 11.35
C PRO A 34 -18.03 7.39 11.08
N GLU A 35 -18.15 8.36 11.99
CA GLU A 35 -17.57 9.69 11.84
C GLU A 35 -16.05 9.64 11.96
N LEU A 36 -15.52 8.91 12.95
CA LEU A 36 -14.08 8.70 13.06
C LEU A 36 -13.53 7.92 11.86
N LEU A 37 -14.25 6.92 11.37
CA LEU A 37 -13.85 6.19 10.16
C LEU A 37 -13.71 7.14 8.96
N GLU A 38 -14.71 8.01 8.73
CA GLU A 38 -14.68 8.98 7.65
C GLU A 38 -13.48 9.93 7.77
N VAL A 39 -13.22 10.46 8.98
CA VAL A 39 -12.07 11.33 9.23
C VAL A 39 -10.74 10.62 8.92
N VAL A 40 -10.58 9.37 9.37
CA VAL A 40 -9.37 8.59 9.13
C VAL A 40 -9.17 8.30 7.64
N GLU A 41 -10.22 7.95 6.91
CA GLU A 41 -10.13 7.66 5.47
C GLU A 41 -9.84 8.91 4.65
N ASN A 42 -10.43 10.05 4.99
CA ASN A 42 -10.15 11.32 4.34
C ASN A 42 -8.68 11.76 4.56
N VAL A 43 -8.15 11.62 5.77
CA VAL A 43 -6.73 11.88 6.06
C VAL A 43 -5.83 10.93 5.28
N ARG A 44 -6.17 9.63 5.27
CA ARG A 44 -5.41 8.62 4.51
C ARG A 44 -5.36 8.99 3.03
N GLU A 45 -6.50 9.26 2.41
CA GLU A 45 -6.59 9.56 0.98
C GLU A 45 -5.78 10.82 0.62
N LYS A 46 -5.96 11.92 1.36
CA LYS A 46 -5.21 13.16 1.10
C LYS A 46 -3.70 12.98 1.28
N ALA A 47 -3.27 12.21 2.28
CA ALA A 47 -1.85 11.94 2.51
C ALA A 47 -1.23 10.99 1.47
N MET A 48 -2.03 10.08 0.89
CA MET A 48 -1.58 9.10 -0.10
C MET A 48 -1.21 9.74 -1.44
N TYR A 49 -1.86 10.84 -1.80
CA TYR A 49 -1.73 11.50 -3.11
C TYR A 49 -1.30 12.98 -2.95
N PRO A 50 -0.05 13.25 -2.55
CA PRO A 50 0.45 14.61 -2.50
C PRO A 50 0.58 15.19 -3.91
N ASP A 51 0.16 16.45 -4.09
CA ASP A 51 0.03 17.10 -5.41
C ASP A 51 1.37 17.21 -6.19
N CYS A 52 2.51 17.05 -5.51
CA CYS A 52 3.84 17.12 -6.10
C CYS A 52 4.40 15.76 -6.59
N PHE A 53 3.73 14.64 -6.33
CA PHE A 53 4.16 13.32 -6.80
C PHE A 53 3.08 12.65 -7.63
N ASP A 54 3.51 11.91 -8.67
CA ASP A 54 2.63 10.97 -9.34
C ASP A 54 2.35 9.75 -8.43
N VAL A 55 1.32 8.97 -8.79
CA VAL A 55 0.91 7.78 -8.03
C VAL A 55 2.07 6.77 -7.92
N LYS A 56 2.81 6.57 -9.00
CA LYS A 56 3.93 5.61 -9.03
C LYS A 56 4.98 5.98 -7.98
N THR A 57 5.40 7.24 -7.96
CA THR A 57 6.39 7.79 -7.02
C THR A 57 5.90 7.67 -5.58
N ALA A 58 4.66 8.09 -5.30
CA ALA A 58 4.10 8.01 -3.96
C ALA A 58 4.06 6.54 -3.44
N GLN A 59 3.60 5.60 -4.27
CA GLN A 59 3.51 4.19 -3.89
C GLN A 59 4.90 3.55 -3.70
N MET A 60 5.90 3.90 -4.52
CA MET A 60 7.29 3.44 -4.33
C MET A 60 7.90 3.96 -3.03
N ILE A 61 7.64 5.23 -2.66
CA ILE A 61 8.10 5.78 -1.38
C ILE A 61 7.45 5.02 -0.21
N LEU A 62 6.15 4.78 -0.27
CA LEU A 62 5.43 4.04 0.78
C LEU A 62 5.92 2.59 0.88
N PHE A 63 6.21 1.94 -0.25
CA PHE A 63 6.87 0.64 -0.28
C PHE A 63 8.21 0.69 0.47
N ALA A 64 9.08 1.67 0.17
CA ALA A 64 10.37 1.87 0.82
C ALA A 64 10.24 2.04 2.35
N VAL A 65 9.30 2.88 2.79
CA VAL A 65 9.02 3.12 4.21
C VAL A 65 8.60 1.82 4.88
N LEU A 66 7.72 1.04 4.27
CA LEU A 66 7.16 -0.15 4.90
C LEU A 66 8.14 -1.32 4.96
N ILE A 67 8.96 -1.55 3.93
CA ILE A 67 10.02 -2.56 4.01
C ILE A 67 11.09 -2.18 5.03
N SER A 68 11.34 -0.88 5.24
CA SER A 68 12.24 -0.40 6.31
C SER A 68 11.70 -0.71 7.72
N HIS A 69 10.39 -0.88 7.85
CA HIS A 69 9.71 -1.32 9.07
C HIS A 69 9.40 -2.82 9.09
N VAL A 70 9.80 -3.58 8.07
CA VAL A 70 9.46 -5.01 7.89
C VAL A 70 7.94 -5.24 7.98
N SER A 71 7.18 -4.32 7.40
CA SER A 71 5.72 -4.36 7.45
C SER A 71 5.17 -5.16 6.28
N PRO A 72 4.26 -6.14 6.51
CA PRO A 72 3.61 -6.88 5.43
C PRO A 72 2.68 -5.99 4.58
N ALA A 73 2.35 -4.78 5.05
CA ALA A 73 1.60 -3.81 4.23
C ALA A 73 2.40 -3.32 3.02
N SER A 74 3.72 -3.54 3.00
CA SER A 74 4.59 -3.22 1.86
C SER A 74 4.10 -3.85 0.55
N GLU A 75 3.52 -5.05 0.60
CA GLU A 75 2.96 -5.72 -0.58
C GLU A 75 1.90 -4.87 -1.29
N PHE A 76 1.01 -4.23 -0.53
CA PHE A 76 -0.08 -3.44 -1.11
C PHE A 76 0.45 -2.21 -1.85
N HIS A 77 1.49 -1.58 -1.31
CA HIS A 77 2.10 -0.42 -1.96
C HIS A 77 2.97 -0.81 -3.15
N ALA A 78 3.63 -1.98 -3.11
CA ALA A 78 4.29 -2.53 -4.29
C ALA A 78 3.29 -2.84 -5.41
N ARG A 79 2.14 -3.47 -5.11
CA ARG A 79 1.06 -3.71 -6.09
C ARG A 79 0.49 -2.40 -6.65
N GLY A 80 0.26 -1.40 -5.79
CA GLY A 80 -0.17 -0.07 -6.21
C GLY A 80 0.84 0.60 -7.15
N ALA A 81 2.14 0.49 -6.85
CA ALA A 81 3.19 1.01 -7.71
C ALA A 81 3.22 0.29 -9.08
N VAL A 82 3.11 -1.04 -9.12
CA VAL A 82 3.07 -1.83 -10.37
C VAL A 82 1.86 -1.46 -11.22
N ARG A 83 0.68 -1.32 -10.62
CA ARG A 83 -0.53 -0.86 -11.33
C ARG A 83 -0.38 0.56 -11.88
N ALA A 84 0.42 1.40 -11.22
CA ALA A 84 0.81 2.73 -11.71
C ALA A 84 2.00 2.70 -12.70
N GLY A 85 2.45 1.52 -13.13
CA GLY A 85 3.49 1.34 -14.14
C GLY A 85 4.90 1.14 -13.61
N ALA A 86 5.08 0.82 -12.32
CA ALA A 86 6.40 0.49 -11.79
C ALA A 86 6.92 -0.86 -12.30
N THR A 87 8.20 -0.92 -12.66
CA THR A 87 8.85 -2.17 -13.09
C THR A 87 9.45 -2.95 -11.92
N LYS A 88 9.82 -4.22 -12.18
CA LYS A 88 10.55 -5.07 -11.22
C LYS A 88 11.88 -4.43 -10.80
N GLU A 89 12.56 -3.79 -11.74
CA GLU A 89 13.83 -3.08 -11.53
C GLU A 89 13.65 -1.84 -10.66
N GLU A 90 12.59 -1.05 -10.86
CA GLU A 90 12.29 0.12 -10.02
C GLU A 90 12.02 -0.28 -8.57
N LEU A 91 11.23 -1.33 -8.33
CA LEU A 91 11.00 -1.83 -6.97
C LEU A 91 12.26 -2.38 -6.30
N HIS A 92 13.11 -3.08 -7.06
CA HIS A 92 14.39 -3.56 -6.54
C HIS A 92 15.36 -2.40 -6.23
N ALA A 93 15.36 -1.34 -7.04
CA ALA A 93 16.14 -0.14 -6.76
C ALA A 93 15.69 0.53 -5.44
N VAL A 94 14.37 0.61 -5.20
CA VAL A 94 13.80 1.07 -3.92
C VAL A 94 14.26 0.20 -2.75
N ALA A 95 14.30 -1.12 -2.93
CA ALA A 95 14.80 -2.04 -1.90
C ALA A 95 16.27 -1.76 -1.55
N GLY A 96 17.10 -1.42 -2.54
CA GLY A 96 18.48 -0.98 -2.34
C GLY A 96 18.60 0.29 -1.50
N LEU A 97 17.69 1.26 -1.69
CA LEU A 97 17.66 2.47 -0.86
C LEU A 97 17.27 2.15 0.60
N ALA A 98 16.25 1.32 0.79
CA ALA A 98 15.83 0.90 2.14
C ALA A 98 16.91 0.08 2.87
N PHE A 99 17.67 -0.73 2.12
CA PHE A 99 18.79 -1.51 2.65
C PHE A 99 19.82 -0.65 3.37
N LEU A 100 20.09 0.58 2.91
CA LEU A 100 21.05 1.48 3.55
C LEU A 100 20.76 1.76 5.03
N PHE A 101 19.48 1.71 5.43
CA PHE A 101 19.05 2.05 6.79
C PHE A 101 18.48 0.86 7.57
N ARG A 102 17.93 -0.16 6.90
CA ARG A 102 17.35 -1.34 7.56
C ARG A 102 18.17 -2.62 7.38
N GLY A 103 19.03 -2.70 6.37
CA GLY A 103 19.85 -3.88 6.06
C GLY A 103 19.05 -5.04 5.45
N LEU A 104 19.59 -6.25 5.60
CA LEU A 104 19.06 -7.48 4.99
C LEU A 104 17.57 -7.75 5.25
N PRO A 105 16.97 -7.44 6.43
CA PRO A 105 15.54 -7.66 6.64
C PRO A 105 14.64 -6.93 5.63
N ALA A 106 14.96 -5.67 5.28
CA ALA A 106 14.19 -4.94 4.26
C ALA A 106 14.37 -5.55 2.87
N PHE A 107 15.60 -5.93 2.55
CA PHE A 107 15.96 -6.48 1.24
C PHE A 107 15.32 -7.86 1.00
N ASN A 108 15.30 -8.72 2.04
CA ASN A 108 14.65 -10.02 2.00
C ASN A 108 13.13 -9.90 1.83
N LEU A 109 12.48 -9.04 2.62
CA LEU A 109 11.05 -8.79 2.48
C LEU A 109 10.71 -8.21 1.11
N ALA A 110 11.52 -7.29 0.59
CA ALA A 110 11.33 -6.76 -0.75
C ALA A 110 11.43 -7.84 -1.82
N ALA A 111 12.41 -8.74 -1.74
CA ALA A 111 12.56 -9.84 -2.69
C ALA A 111 11.35 -10.80 -2.66
N GLU A 112 10.84 -11.13 -1.47
CA GLU A 112 9.63 -11.93 -1.29
C GLU A 112 8.42 -11.25 -1.95
N VAL A 113 8.17 -9.98 -1.62
CA VAL A 113 7.05 -9.20 -2.16
C VAL A 113 7.14 -9.06 -3.67
N ILE A 114 8.32 -8.72 -4.20
CA ILE A 114 8.52 -8.52 -5.63
C ILE A 114 8.31 -9.83 -6.39
N ASN A 115 8.91 -10.94 -5.96
CA ASN A 115 8.69 -12.22 -6.66
C ASN A 115 7.22 -12.63 -6.61
N LYS A 116 6.56 -12.51 -5.46
CA LYS A 116 5.13 -12.78 -5.34
C LYS A 116 4.29 -12.00 -6.36
N ILE A 117 4.57 -10.72 -6.57
CA ILE A 117 3.78 -9.88 -7.48
C ILE A 117 4.00 -10.23 -8.96
N PHE A 118 5.21 -10.63 -9.34
CA PHE A 118 5.57 -10.87 -10.75
C PHE A 118 5.53 -12.34 -11.18
N ASP A 119 5.42 -13.26 -10.23
CA ASP A 119 5.31 -14.71 -10.48
C ASP A 119 3.86 -15.22 -10.40
N GLU A 120 2.92 -14.39 -9.91
CA GLU A 120 1.46 -14.58 -9.95
C GLU A 120 0.87 -14.26 -11.33
#